data_AF-X1AQU4-F1
#
_entry.id   AF-X1AQU4-F1
#
_cell.length_a   1.000
_cell.length_b   1.000
_cell.length_c   1.000
_cell.angle_alpha   90.00
_cell.angle_beta   90.00
_cell.angle_gamma   90.00
#
_symmetry.space_group_name_H-M   'P 1'
#
loop_
_entity.id
_entity.type
_entity.pdbx_description
1 polymer ?
#
loop_
_entity_poly.entity_id
_entity_poly.type
_entity_poly.pdbx_seq_one_letter_code
_entity_poly.pdbx_strand_id
1 'polypeptide(L)'
;MDERVREYLVTDEISIGDYVLSGGELAAMVVIDAVVRLLPGVLGSAASPLDDSHTTGLLEYPQYTRPPVYRGWPVPEVLLSGNHAQIAKWRREQAILRTLKRRPELLAKANLYSEERQLVDRLKQSFS
;
A
#
# COMPACT_ATOMS: atom_id res chain seq x y z
N MET A 1 -26.30 -20.16 -2.88
CA MET A 1 -26.18 -20.88 -4.16
C MET A 1 -26.31 -22.37 -3.89
N ASP A 2 -26.80 -23.16 -4.84
CA ASP A 2 -26.83 -24.63 -4.71
C ASP A 2 -25.40 -25.19 -4.75
N GLU A 3 -25.08 -26.13 -3.86
CA GLU A 3 -23.71 -26.66 -3.73
C GLU A 3 -23.25 -27.39 -5.00
N ARG A 4 -24.16 -27.97 -5.79
CA ARG A 4 -23.80 -28.62 -7.06
C ARG A 4 -23.26 -27.63 -8.09
N VAL A 5 -23.67 -26.37 -8.03
CA VAL A 5 -23.08 -25.33 -8.88
C VAL A 5 -21.61 -25.10 -8.47
N ARG A 6 -21.30 -25.13 -7.17
CA ARG A 6 -19.93 -25.01 -6.66
C ARG A 6 -19.10 -26.23 -7.04
N GLU A 7 -19.63 -27.43 -6.82
CA GLU A 7 -18.90 -28.68 -7.07
C GLU A 7 -18.59 -28.92 -8.55
N TYR A 8 -19.48 -28.54 -9.47
CA TYR A 8 -19.38 -28.96 -10.87
C TYR A 8 -19.18 -27.83 -11.88
N LEU A 9 -19.45 -26.56 -11.53
CA LEU A 9 -19.42 -25.44 -12.48
C LEU A 9 -18.46 -24.31 -12.10
N VAL A 10 -18.17 -24.13 -10.80
CA VAL A 10 -17.23 -23.11 -10.33
C VAL A 10 -15.80 -23.63 -10.41
N THR A 11 -14.89 -22.83 -10.98
CA THR A 11 -13.45 -23.16 -11.04
C THR A 11 -12.70 -22.67 -9.80
N ASP A 12 -13.04 -21.48 -9.33
CA ASP A 12 -12.34 -20.77 -8.27
C ASP A 12 -13.33 -20.05 -7.36
N GLU A 13 -13.00 -20.02 -6.07
CA GLU A 13 -13.72 -19.23 -5.08
C GLU A 13 -12.80 -18.15 -4.52
N ILE A 14 -13.23 -16.89 -4.60
CA ILE A 14 -12.45 -15.74 -4.18
C ILE A 14 -13.19 -15.00 -3.07
N SER A 15 -12.52 -14.80 -1.94
CA SER A 15 -12.94 -13.86 -0.90
C SER A 15 -12.14 -12.57 -1.00
N ILE A 16 -12.80 -11.43 -0.82
CA ILE A 16 -12.17 -10.10 -0.74
C ILE A 16 -11.93 -9.65 0.71
N GLY A 17 -12.20 -10.50 1.70
CA GLY A 17 -11.89 -10.29 3.11
C GLY A 17 -12.79 -11.05 4.08
N ASP A 18 -12.42 -11.00 5.36
CA ASP A 18 -13.08 -11.76 6.43
C ASP A 18 -14.33 -11.03 6.96
N TYR A 19 -15.34 -10.89 6.10
CA TYR A 19 -16.64 -10.30 6.42
C TYR A 19 -17.73 -10.80 5.47
N VAL A 20 -19.00 -10.58 5.82
CA VAL A 20 -20.16 -11.04 5.04
C VAL A 20 -20.82 -9.87 4.31
N LEU A 21 -21.10 -10.03 3.03
CA LEU A 21 -21.89 -9.11 2.21
C LEU A 21 -23.25 -9.72 1.86
N SER A 22 -24.22 -8.87 1.50
CA SER A 22 -25.56 -9.32 1.08
C SER A 22 -25.57 -10.05 -0.26
N GLY A 23 -24.53 -9.85 -1.09
CA GLY A 23 -24.40 -10.38 -2.44
C GLY A 23 -22.96 -10.28 -2.95
N GLY A 24 -22.68 -10.88 -4.12
CA GLY A 24 -21.34 -10.97 -4.70
C GLY A 24 -20.95 -9.82 -5.62
N GLU A 25 -21.86 -8.91 -5.93
CA GLU A 25 -21.70 -7.86 -6.94
C GLU A 25 -20.58 -6.88 -6.58
N LEU A 26 -20.51 -6.45 -5.31
CA LEU A 26 -19.42 -5.60 -4.83
C LEU A 26 -18.07 -6.31 -4.89
N ALA A 27 -18.03 -7.60 -4.52
CA ALA A 27 -16.81 -8.39 -4.59
C ALA A 27 -16.32 -8.55 -6.05
N ALA A 28 -17.23 -8.81 -6.98
CA ALA A 28 -16.92 -8.87 -8.39
C ALA A 28 -16.37 -7.54 -8.92
N MET A 29 -16.98 -6.40 -8.55
CA MET A 29 -16.48 -5.07 -8.96
C MET A 29 -15.10 -4.76 -8.38
N VAL A 30 -14.81 -5.14 -7.13
CA VAL A 30 -13.47 -4.99 -6.52
C VAL A 30 -12.43 -5.80 -7.30
N VAL A 31 -12.73 -7.05 -7.64
CA VAL A 31 -11.83 -7.90 -8.43
C VAL A 31 -11.61 -7.30 -9.82
N ILE A 32 -12.68 -6.85 -10.50
CA ILE A 32 -12.59 -6.21 -11.82
C ILE A 32 -11.70 -4.96 -11.76
N ASP A 33 -11.91 -4.06 -10.80
CA ASP A 33 -11.11 -2.84 -10.66
C ASP A 33 -9.62 -3.16 -10.44
N ALA A 34 -9.32 -4.08 -9.52
CA ALA A 34 -7.95 -4.49 -9.21
C ALA A 34 -7.22 -5.10 -10.41
N VAL A 35 -7.91 -5.94 -11.20
CA VAL A 35 -7.32 -6.62 -12.37
C VAL A 35 -7.19 -5.67 -13.56
N VAL A 36 -8.22 -4.87 -13.84
CA VAL A 36 -8.22 -3.95 -15.00
C VAL A 36 -7.13 -2.89 -14.87
N ARG A 37 -6.80 -2.45 -13.65
CA ARG A 37 -5.66 -1.54 -13.40
C ARG A 37 -4.31 -2.07 -13.88
N LEU A 38 -4.15 -3.39 -13.97
CA LEU A 38 -2.91 -4.02 -14.44
C LEU A 38 -2.82 -4.07 -15.98
N LEU A 39 -3.88 -3.74 -16.70
CA LEU A 39 -3.88 -3.76 -18.16
C LEU A 39 -3.12 -2.55 -18.74
N PRO A 40 -2.33 -2.74 -19.80
CA PRO A 40 -1.62 -1.65 -20.47
C PRO A 40 -2.58 -0.54 -20.93
N GLY A 41 -2.22 0.71 -20.65
CA GLY A 41 -2.97 1.89 -21.08
C GLY A 41 -4.12 2.31 -20.16
N VAL A 42 -4.44 1.54 -19.11
CA VAL A 42 -5.47 1.92 -18.13
C VAL A 42 -4.94 2.93 -17.12
N LEU A 43 -3.77 2.67 -16.55
CA LEU A 43 -3.09 3.63 -15.68
C LEU A 43 -2.20 4.52 -16.54
N GLY A 44 -2.58 5.80 -16.69
CA GLY A 44 -1.94 6.75 -17.60
C GLY A 44 -0.44 7.03 -17.36
N SER A 45 0.15 6.54 -16.27
CA SER A 45 1.60 6.55 -16.06
C SER A 45 2.11 5.15 -15.70
N ALA A 46 3.18 4.72 -16.38
CA ALA A 46 3.78 3.40 -16.20
C ALA A 46 4.41 3.18 -14.81
N ALA A 47 4.66 4.25 -14.06
CA ALA A 47 5.26 4.20 -12.73
C ALA A 47 4.23 3.96 -11.60
N SER A 48 2.95 4.29 -11.82
CA SER A 48 1.93 4.23 -10.76
C SER A 48 1.74 2.84 -10.12
N PRO A 49 1.73 1.72 -10.87
CA PRO A 49 1.54 0.40 -10.25
C PRO A 49 2.75 -0.07 -9.41
N LEU A 50 3.95 0.44 -9.71
CA LEU A 50 5.20 0.01 -9.08
C LEU A 50 5.38 0.60 -7.68
N ASP A 51 4.81 1.78 -7.45
CA ASP A 51 4.85 2.50 -6.17
C ASP A 51 3.58 2.26 -5.31
N ASP A 52 2.60 1.50 -5.81
CA ASP A 52 1.37 1.18 -5.08
C ASP A 52 1.68 0.30 -3.84
N SER A 53 0.89 0.52 -2.79
CA SER A 53 0.93 -0.28 -1.57
C SER A 53 0.83 -1.77 -1.88
N HIS A 54 1.63 -2.59 -1.21
CA HIS A 54 1.78 -4.05 -1.41
C HIS A 54 2.66 -4.51 -2.59
N THR A 55 3.06 -3.65 -3.52
CA THR A 55 4.02 -4.04 -4.58
C THR A 55 5.43 -4.30 -4.03
N THR A 56 5.83 -3.55 -3.00
CA THR A 56 7.15 -3.68 -2.35
C THR A 56 7.11 -4.37 -0.97
N GLY A 57 5.91 -4.83 -0.56
CA GLY A 57 5.67 -5.34 0.80
C GLY A 57 5.55 -4.25 1.87
N LEU A 58 5.60 -2.98 1.50
CA LEU A 58 5.38 -1.84 2.40
C LEU A 58 4.06 -1.11 2.06
N LEU A 59 3.52 -0.41 3.05
CA LEU A 59 2.47 0.59 2.85
C LEU A 59 3.07 1.87 2.25
N GLU A 60 2.29 2.58 1.43
CA GLU A 60 2.70 3.87 0.88
C GLU A 60 2.98 4.94 1.94
N TYR A 61 3.94 5.81 1.62
CA TYR A 61 4.30 6.98 2.37
C TYR A 61 3.18 8.06 2.35
N PRO A 62 3.17 9.01 3.30
CA PRO A 62 2.17 10.08 3.29
C PRO A 62 2.40 11.05 2.12
N GLN A 63 1.32 11.37 1.41
CA GLN A 63 1.31 12.30 0.28
C GLN A 63 0.88 13.70 0.76
N TYR A 64 1.47 14.72 0.16
CA TYR A 64 1.18 16.13 0.43
C TYR A 64 0.95 16.86 -0.89
N THR A 65 0.04 17.82 -0.88
CA THR A 65 -0.25 18.68 -2.04
C THR A 65 -0.38 20.13 -1.58
N ARG A 66 -0.51 21.04 -2.53
CA ARG A 66 -0.69 22.47 -2.26
C ARG A 66 -1.97 22.71 -1.43
N PRO A 67 -1.99 23.71 -0.53
CA PRO A 67 -0.92 24.68 -0.23
C PRO A 67 0.16 24.13 0.73
N PRO A 68 1.36 24.74 0.81
CA PRO A 68 2.45 24.30 1.71
C PRO A 68 2.11 24.34 3.20
N VAL A 69 1.15 25.16 3.61
CA VAL A 69 0.62 25.20 4.97
C VAL A 69 -0.91 25.16 4.88
N TYR A 70 -1.52 24.14 5.47
CA TYR A 70 -2.97 24.00 5.55
C TYR A 70 -3.42 24.02 7.01
N ARG A 71 -4.22 25.02 7.40
CA ARG A 71 -4.69 25.20 8.80
C ARG A 71 -3.56 25.21 9.85
N GLY A 72 -2.41 25.78 9.50
CA GLY A 72 -1.23 25.79 10.37
C GLY A 72 -0.42 24.49 10.36
N TRP A 73 -0.79 23.49 9.56
CA TRP A 73 -0.01 22.25 9.38
C TRP A 73 0.93 22.39 8.18
N PRO A 74 2.25 22.50 8.40
CA PRO A 74 3.21 22.61 7.31
C PRO A 74 3.45 21.26 6.64
N VAL A 75 3.68 21.30 5.33
CA VAL A 75 4.31 20.19 4.59
C VAL A 75 5.74 20.00 5.12
N PRO A 76 6.22 18.75 5.31
CA PRO A 76 7.60 18.48 5.71
C PRO A 76 8.61 19.22 4.82
N GLU A 77 9.55 19.94 5.43
CA GLU A 77 10.51 20.80 4.71
C GLU A 77 11.32 20.04 3.65
N VAL A 78 11.66 18.77 3.92
CA VAL A 78 12.34 17.90 2.95
C VAL A 78 11.59 17.77 1.63
N LEU A 79 10.24 17.78 1.64
CA LEU A 79 9.41 17.74 0.44
C LEU A 79 9.39 19.07 -0.32
N LEU A 80 9.77 20.16 0.32
CA LEU A 80 9.88 21.50 -0.27
C LEU A 80 11.31 21.81 -0.77
N SER A 81 12.29 20.97 -0.41
CA SER A 81 13.71 21.20 -0.70
C SER A 81 14.12 21.06 -2.17
N GLY A 82 13.30 20.38 -2.99
CA GLY A 82 13.68 19.98 -4.35
C GLY A 82 14.78 18.91 -4.43
N ASN A 83 15.32 18.46 -3.30
CA ASN A 83 16.36 17.44 -3.27
C ASN A 83 15.74 16.03 -3.45
N HIS A 84 15.73 15.55 -4.69
CA HIS A 84 15.12 14.26 -5.03
C HIS A 84 15.68 13.08 -4.22
N ALA A 85 16.98 13.06 -3.90
CA ALA A 85 17.59 11.99 -3.12
C ALA A 85 17.10 11.99 -1.66
N GLN A 86 17.03 13.18 -1.03
CA GLN A 86 16.50 13.31 0.33
C GLN A 86 15.00 13.00 0.39
N ILE A 87 14.24 13.43 -0.63
CA ILE A 87 12.81 13.13 -0.74
C ILE A 87 12.59 11.61 -0.87
N ALA A 88 13.34 10.92 -1.73
CA ALA A 88 13.23 9.48 -1.90
C ALA A 88 13.56 8.73 -0.61
N LYS A 89 14.64 9.11 0.08
CA LYS A 89 15.02 8.55 1.38
C LYS A 89 13.91 8.76 2.41
N TRP A 90 13.40 9.98 2.54
CA TRP A 90 12.34 10.31 3.49
C TRP A 90 11.05 9.51 3.19
N ARG A 91 10.65 9.40 1.92
CA ARG A 91 9.48 8.61 1.51
C ARG A 91 9.63 7.16 1.94
N ARG A 92 10.81 6.56 1.70
CA ARG A 92 11.10 5.18 2.10
C ARG A 92 11.04 4.98 3.61
N GLU A 93 11.65 5.88 4.38
CA GLU A 93 11.60 5.84 5.85
C GLU A 93 10.16 5.97 6.38
N GLN A 94 9.34 6.86 5.80
CA GLN A 94 7.95 7.01 6.19
C GLN A 94 7.08 5.79 5.83
N ALA A 95 7.34 5.15 4.68
CA ALA A 95 6.68 3.90 4.30
C ALA A 95 6.96 2.79 5.33
N ILE A 96 8.23 2.65 5.74
CA ILE A 96 8.64 1.70 6.80
C ILE A 96 7.95 2.03 8.12
N LEU A 97 8.00 3.28 8.57
CA LEU A 97 7.39 3.73 9.82
C LEU A 97 5.88 3.48 9.85
N ARG A 98 5.17 3.81 8.76
CA ARG A 98 3.73 3.60 8.65
C ARG A 98 3.38 2.12 8.64
N THR A 99 4.18 1.29 7.95
CA THR A 99 4.01 -0.16 7.92
C THR A 99 4.20 -0.75 9.31
N LEU A 100 5.28 -0.38 10.02
CA LEU A 100 5.52 -0.81 11.39
C LEU A 100 4.37 -0.47 12.33
N LYS A 101 3.81 0.74 12.22
CA LYS A 101 2.74 1.20 13.11
C LYS A 101 1.37 0.56 12.82
N ARG A 102 1.06 0.26 11.56
CA ARG A 102 -0.30 -0.14 11.14
C ARG A 102 -0.43 -1.60 10.75
N ARG A 103 0.60 -2.18 10.15
CA ARG A 103 0.62 -3.53 9.58
C ARG A 103 2.02 -4.15 9.77
N PRO A 104 2.49 -4.28 11.02
CA PRO A 104 3.87 -4.72 11.32
C PRO A 104 4.20 -6.09 10.72
N GLU A 105 3.21 -6.96 10.52
CA GLU A 105 3.39 -8.28 9.91
C GLU A 105 3.80 -8.23 8.43
N LEU A 106 3.54 -7.12 7.72
CA LEU A 106 4.03 -6.94 6.34
C LEU A 106 5.55 -6.79 6.27
N LEU A 107 6.19 -6.29 7.33
CA LEU A 107 7.66 -6.10 7.37
C LEU A 107 8.42 -7.42 7.24
N ALA A 108 7.83 -8.55 7.63
CA ALA A 108 8.45 -9.87 7.48
C ALA A 108 8.61 -10.27 6.00
N LYS A 109 7.77 -9.74 5.12
CA LYS A 109 7.77 -10.01 3.67
C LYS A 109 8.40 -8.89 2.85
N ALA A 110 8.60 -7.73 3.44
CA ALA A 110 9.20 -6.58 2.77
C ALA A 110 10.69 -6.83 2.48
N ASN A 111 11.13 -6.48 1.27
CA ASN A 111 12.55 -6.51 0.93
C ASN A 111 13.24 -5.27 1.53
N LEU A 112 13.81 -5.46 2.71
CA LEU A 112 14.51 -4.42 3.48
C LEU A 112 16.02 -4.59 3.42
N TYR A 113 16.72 -3.51 3.07
CA TYR A 113 18.18 -3.43 3.17
C TYR A 113 18.65 -3.47 4.62
N SER A 114 19.95 -3.72 4.84
CA SER A 114 20.55 -3.79 6.18
C SER A 114 20.29 -2.53 7.02
N GLU A 115 20.45 -1.35 6.43
CA GLU A 115 20.20 -0.06 7.09
C GLU A 115 18.73 0.13 7.48
N GLU A 116 17.81 -0.34 6.64
CA GLU A 116 16.37 -0.25 6.87
C GLU A 116 15.93 -1.20 8.00
N ARG A 117 16.54 -2.37 8.11
CA ARG A 117 16.31 -3.30 9.23
C ARG A 117 16.76 -2.68 10.56
N GLN A 118 17.93 -2.05 10.57
CA GLN A 118 18.41 -1.31 11.75
C GLN A 118 17.48 -0.15 12.11
N LEU A 119 16.92 0.55 11.12
CA LEU A 119 15.90 1.57 11.35
C LEU A 119 14.65 0.97 12.02
N VAL A 120 14.14 -0.15 11.50
CA VAL A 120 12.97 -0.85 12.08
C VAL A 120 13.22 -1.22 13.54
N ASP A 121 14.39 -1.78 13.85
CA ASP A 121 14.72 -2.21 15.20
C ASP A 121 14.80 -1.02 16.17
N ARG A 122 15.44 0.08 15.76
CA ARG A 122 15.47 1.33 16.53
C ARG A 122 14.07 1.89 16.76
N LEU A 123 13.21 1.88 15.74
CA LEU A 123 11.84 2.37 15.86
C LEU A 123 11.02 1.49 16.82
N LYS A 124 11.14 0.16 16.76
CA LYS A 124 10.47 -0.75 17.70
C LYS A 124 10.85 -0.47 19.16
N GLN A 125 12.12 -0.18 19.41
CA GLN A 125 12.59 0.18 20.75
C GLN A 125 12.00 1.51 21.24
N SER A 126 11.72 2.46 20.35
CA SER A 126 11.09 3.74 20.71
C SER A 126 9.59 3.66 21.01
N PHE A 127 8.93 2.56 20.60
CA PHE A 127 7.51 2.31 20.84
C PHE A 127 7.25 1.35 22.02
N SER A 128 8.28 0.81 22.66
CA SER A 128 8.21 0.06 23.92
C SER A 128 8.42 0.98 25.11
#